data_AF-A0ABD1GZB3-F1
#
_entry.id   AF-A0ABD1GZB3-F1
#
_cell.length_a   1.000
_cell.length_b   1.000
_cell.length_c   1.000
_cell.angle_alpha   90.00
_cell.angle_beta   90.00
_cell.angle_gamma   90.00
#
_symmetry.space_group_name_H-M   'P 1'
#
loop_
_entity.id
_entity.type
_entity.pdbx_description
1 polymer ?
#
loop_
_entity_poly.entity_id
_entity_poly.type
_entity_poly.pdbx_seq_one_letter_code
_entity_poly.pdbx_strand_id
1 'polypeptide(L)'
;MSMHGSLRHMRSLLFVDSRYECKVPAQFAKIFKKGAGMEMPTSDSDWDYPLTDEDLRAIDAVISSAKRHRLDDASARSPPKLRRRLPSSLFAFQQQQQQLQGFNTINFPFSSCSSRCYGRTTSPVSHFQEIKFGGRIVYSRTTKEVEKAAQELLDFVEAKKKDGGQCYLGLDLEWRPSFRRGVSPGKVAVMQICGDNSCCHVLHLIHSGIPKNLQSLLEDDTSLKVGAGIANDAKKLWKDYNVSINTFQDLSDRANQKLGGEHKKWGLSSLTEMLLCKKLPKPNILRLGNWEVNVLSNEQLKYAAADAYVSFYLNQVLNDYPDPVFNDATQMEAT
;
A
#
# COMPACT_ATOMS: atom_id res chain seq x y z
N MET A 1 6.35 -14.32 62.94
CA MET A 1 6.67 -12.96 62.44
C MET A 1 7.93 -13.12 61.60
N SER A 2 7.92 -13.17 60.28
CA SER A 2 7.27 -12.30 59.26
C SER A 2 7.79 -10.87 59.29
N MET A 3 8.59 -10.51 58.28
CA MET A 3 8.49 -9.30 57.45
C MET A 3 9.41 -9.48 56.21
N HIS A 4 8.95 -9.08 55.02
CA HIS A 4 9.79 -8.96 53.82
C HIS A 4 10.27 -7.50 53.66
N GLY A 5 11.46 -7.30 53.07
CA GLY A 5 11.92 -6.03 52.53
C GLY A 5 12.70 -6.29 51.24
N SER A 6 12.07 -6.28 50.06
CA SER A 6 11.66 -5.10 49.27
C SER A 6 12.69 -4.68 48.20
N LEU A 7 13.02 -5.61 47.30
CA LEU A 7 13.67 -5.30 46.01
C LEU A 7 12.66 -4.59 45.09
N ARG A 8 12.64 -3.26 45.13
CA ARG A 8 12.01 -2.39 44.12
C ARG A 8 12.90 -1.17 43.91
N HIS A 9 13.28 -0.91 42.66
CA HIS A 9 13.47 0.41 42.01
C HIS A 9 14.30 0.30 40.71
N MET A 10 13.87 -0.52 39.73
CA MET A 10 14.26 -0.36 38.32
C MET A 10 13.29 -1.05 37.35
N ARG A 11 12.02 -0.61 37.37
CA ARG A 11 11.03 -0.86 36.31
C ARG A 11 10.19 0.41 36.10
N SER A 12 10.55 1.17 35.08
CA SER A 12 9.80 2.31 34.53
C SER A 12 10.11 2.41 33.04
N LEU A 13 9.26 3.07 32.26
CA LEU A 13 9.40 3.26 30.80
C LEU A 13 9.31 1.98 29.93
N LEU A 14 8.43 1.05 30.30
CA LEU A 14 7.64 0.30 29.31
C LEU A 14 6.16 0.63 29.50
N PHE A 15 5.79 1.86 29.14
CA PHE A 15 4.39 2.31 29.19
C PHE A 15 3.68 1.93 27.88
N VAL A 16 3.42 0.63 27.71
CA VAL A 16 2.48 0.14 26.70
C VAL A 16 1.10 0.68 27.09
N ASP A 17 0.48 1.48 26.22
CA ASP A 17 -0.86 2.02 26.47
C ASP A 17 -1.87 0.87 26.59
N SER A 18 -2.36 0.64 27.81
CA SER A 18 -3.21 -0.50 28.17
C SER A 18 -4.62 -0.46 27.56
N ARG A 19 -4.86 0.45 26.62
CA ARG A 19 -6.09 0.54 25.79
C ARG A 19 -5.97 -0.22 24.48
N TYR A 20 -4.81 -0.81 24.17
CA TYR A 20 -4.58 -1.62 22.97
C TYR A 20 -4.08 -3.04 23.26
N GLU A 21 -4.60 -3.69 24.31
CA GLU A 21 -4.62 -5.16 24.35
C GLU A 21 -5.51 -5.71 23.21
N CYS A 22 -4.96 -5.83 22.01
CA CYS A 22 -5.54 -6.69 20.98
C CYS A 22 -5.25 -8.15 21.37
N LYS A 23 -5.95 -8.65 22.39
CA LYS A 23 -6.04 -10.08 22.67
C LYS A 23 -6.58 -10.75 21.40
N VAL A 24 -5.74 -11.55 20.74
CA VAL A 24 -6.09 -12.32 19.53
C VAL A 24 -7.47 -12.95 19.76
N PRO A 25 -8.53 -12.52 19.05
CA PRO A 25 -9.89 -12.79 19.50
C PRO A 25 -10.16 -14.29 19.61
N ALA A 26 -10.48 -14.76 20.82
CA ALA A 26 -10.57 -16.18 21.16
C ALA A 26 -11.63 -16.96 20.34
N GLN A 27 -12.49 -16.24 19.61
CA GLN A 27 -13.37 -16.78 18.57
C GLN A 27 -12.60 -17.52 17.45
N PHE A 28 -11.42 -17.04 17.03
CA PHE A 28 -10.63 -17.68 15.96
C PHE A 28 -9.89 -18.94 16.42
N ALA A 29 -9.44 -19.01 17.67
CA ALA A 29 -8.83 -20.20 18.26
C ALA A 29 -9.77 -21.43 18.31
N LYS A 30 -11.08 -21.23 18.12
CA LYS A 30 -12.07 -22.32 17.97
C LYS A 30 -12.39 -22.69 16.52
N ILE A 31 -12.22 -21.77 15.56
CA ILE A 31 -12.60 -21.97 14.16
C ILE A 31 -11.76 -23.09 13.52
N PHE A 32 -10.45 -23.12 13.78
CA PHE A 32 -9.55 -24.16 13.25
C PHE A 32 -9.70 -25.57 13.89
N LYS A 33 -10.65 -25.79 14.81
CA LYS A 33 -10.94 -27.12 15.39
C LYS A 33 -12.17 -27.84 14.83
N LYS A 34 -12.85 -27.28 13.82
CA LYS A 34 -13.82 -28.00 13.00
C LYS A 34 -13.70 -27.59 11.54
N GLY A 35 -13.49 -28.57 10.65
CA GLY A 35 -13.60 -28.39 9.20
C GLY A 35 -15.06 -28.16 8.80
N ALA A 36 -15.51 -26.91 8.90
CA ALA A 36 -16.78 -26.44 8.37
C ALA A 36 -16.46 -25.23 7.48
N GLY A 37 -16.75 -25.35 6.18
CA GLY A 37 -16.46 -24.31 5.21
C GLY A 37 -17.28 -23.05 5.50
N MET A 38 -16.58 -21.96 5.84
CA MET A 38 -17.11 -20.62 5.65
C MET A 38 -16.47 -20.08 4.38
N GLU A 39 -17.28 -19.72 3.38
CA GLU A 39 -16.81 -19.08 2.15
C GLU A 39 -16.28 -17.68 2.50
N MET A 40 -14.99 -17.63 2.82
CA MET A 40 -14.25 -16.39 2.97
C MET A 40 -14.17 -15.67 1.61
N PRO A 41 -14.10 -14.33 1.57
CA PRO A 41 -13.98 -13.59 0.33
C PRO A 41 -12.87 -14.16 -0.56
N THR A 42 -13.19 -14.37 -1.83
CA THR A 42 -12.23 -14.75 -2.88
C THR A 42 -11.10 -13.74 -2.94
N SER A 43 -9.92 -14.17 -3.39
CA SER A 43 -8.70 -13.36 -3.36
C SER A 43 -8.71 -12.23 -4.40
N ASP A 44 -9.47 -11.17 -4.12
CA ASP A 44 -9.28 -9.87 -4.75
C ASP A 44 -7.86 -9.40 -4.40
N SER A 45 -6.98 -9.35 -5.41
CA SER A 45 -5.74 -8.61 -5.23
C SER A 45 -6.08 -7.12 -5.19
N ASP A 46 -5.31 -6.34 -4.43
CA ASP A 46 -5.50 -4.87 -4.31
C ASP A 46 -5.19 -4.12 -5.63
N TRP A 47 -5.07 -4.83 -6.76
CA TRP A 47 -4.91 -4.34 -8.12
C TRP A 47 -6.08 -4.70 -9.05
N ASP A 48 -6.93 -5.67 -8.68
CA ASP A 48 -7.99 -6.21 -9.54
C ASP A 48 -9.36 -5.55 -9.32
N TYR A 49 -9.51 -4.70 -8.30
CA TYR A 49 -10.72 -3.88 -8.15
C TYR A 49 -10.89 -2.95 -9.36
N PRO A 50 -12.00 -3.09 -10.13
CA PRO A 50 -12.23 -2.23 -11.28
C PRO A 50 -12.45 -0.79 -10.82
N LEU A 51 -11.69 0.15 -11.40
CA LEU A 51 -11.83 1.58 -11.14
C LEU A 51 -13.30 1.99 -11.33
N THR A 52 -13.93 2.50 -10.28
CA THR A 52 -15.31 2.96 -10.35
C THR A 52 -15.41 4.23 -11.20
N ASP A 53 -16.61 4.58 -11.67
CA ASP A 53 -16.80 5.87 -12.35
C ASP A 53 -16.38 7.07 -11.49
N GLU A 54 -16.35 6.92 -10.15
CA GLU A 54 -15.87 7.95 -9.23
C GLU A 54 -14.35 8.03 -9.20
N ASP A 55 -13.65 6.88 -9.18
CA ASP A 55 -12.19 6.83 -9.31
C ASP A 55 -11.73 7.37 -10.66
N LEU A 56 -12.41 6.99 -11.75
CA LEU A 56 -12.14 7.49 -13.10
C LEU A 56 -12.33 9.01 -13.18
N ARG A 57 -13.42 9.56 -12.62
CA ARG A 57 -13.63 11.01 -12.51
C ARG A 57 -12.54 11.70 -11.66
N ALA A 58 -12.10 11.09 -10.57
CA ALA A 58 -11.04 11.64 -9.72
C ALA A 58 -9.68 11.66 -10.45
N ILE A 59 -9.32 10.57 -11.14
CA ILE A 59 -8.11 10.47 -11.96
C ILE A 59 -8.15 11.52 -13.09
N ASP A 60 -9.26 11.64 -13.82
CA ASP A 60 -9.39 12.63 -14.89
C ASP A 60 -9.40 14.08 -14.37
N ALA A 61 -9.93 14.33 -13.17
CA ALA A 61 -9.85 15.63 -12.52
C ALA A 61 -8.40 16.01 -12.17
N VAL A 62 -7.60 15.07 -11.64
CA VAL A 62 -6.16 15.26 -11.35
C VAL A 62 -5.34 15.42 -12.64
N ILE A 63 -5.63 14.63 -13.67
CA ILE A 63 -5.01 14.79 -15.00
C ILE A 63 -5.37 16.16 -15.61
N SER A 64 -6.59 16.64 -15.39
CA SER A 64 -7.06 17.92 -15.94
C SER A 64 -6.56 19.15 -15.17
N SER A 65 -6.39 19.08 -13.85
CA SER A 65 -5.71 20.14 -13.08
C SER A 65 -4.23 20.22 -13.47
N ALA A 66 -3.55 19.09 -13.63
CA ALA A 66 -2.17 19.03 -14.11
C ALA A 66 -1.98 19.51 -15.56
N LYS A 67 -3.02 19.44 -16.40
CA LYS A 67 -3.03 20.07 -17.74
C LYS A 67 -3.15 21.60 -17.65
N ARG A 68 -4.00 22.14 -16.75
CA ARG A 68 -4.18 23.59 -16.58
C ARG A 68 -2.89 24.30 -16.17
N HIS A 69 -2.23 23.84 -15.11
CA HIS A 69 -0.94 24.41 -14.67
C HIS A 69 0.17 24.39 -15.74
N ARG A 70 0.10 23.49 -16.74
CA ARG A 70 1.05 23.47 -17.87
C ARG A 70 0.74 24.46 -18.99
N LEU A 71 -0.45 25.06 -18.99
CA LEU A 71 -0.83 26.13 -19.93
C LEU A 71 -0.52 27.51 -19.36
N ASP A 72 -0.67 27.69 -18.04
CA ASP A 72 -0.36 28.96 -17.37
C ASP A 72 1.15 29.29 -17.46
N ASP A 73 2.01 28.29 -17.18
CA ASP A 73 3.48 28.38 -17.26
C ASP A 73 4.00 28.47 -18.73
N ALA A 74 3.19 28.05 -19.70
CA ALA A 74 3.54 28.14 -21.13
C ALA A 74 3.44 29.58 -21.69
N SER A 75 2.99 30.55 -20.91
CA SER A 75 2.90 31.96 -21.30
C SER A 75 4.27 32.66 -21.46
N ALA A 76 5.37 32.06 -20.95
CA ALA A 76 6.63 32.77 -20.72
C ALA A 76 7.90 32.21 -21.41
N ARG A 77 7.81 31.56 -22.59
CA ARG A 77 8.92 31.43 -23.58
C ARG A 77 8.46 30.85 -24.93
N SER A 78 8.89 31.43 -26.04
CA SER A 78 8.61 30.92 -27.40
C SER A 78 9.58 29.80 -27.81
N PRO A 79 9.11 28.59 -28.20
CA PRO A 79 9.97 27.53 -28.73
C PRO A 79 10.26 27.69 -30.24
N PRO A 80 11.40 27.18 -30.74
CA PRO A 80 11.78 27.30 -32.16
C PRO A 80 10.96 26.40 -33.08
N LYS A 81 10.71 26.87 -34.31
CA LYS A 81 9.91 26.16 -35.32
C LYS A 81 10.72 25.05 -36.02
N LEU A 82 10.40 23.78 -35.75
CA LEU A 82 10.80 22.66 -36.61
C LEU A 82 9.56 22.03 -37.27
N ARG A 83 9.44 22.13 -38.59
CA ARG A 83 8.41 21.43 -39.37
C ARG A 83 8.90 20.02 -39.74
N ARG A 84 8.11 19.00 -39.42
CA ARG A 84 8.07 17.72 -40.18
C ARG A 84 6.60 17.39 -40.47
N ARG A 85 6.29 17.00 -41.71
CA ARG A 85 4.95 16.58 -42.14
C ARG A 85 4.78 15.08 -41.92
N LEU A 86 3.54 14.64 -41.65
CA LEU A 86 3.13 13.24 -41.79
C LEU A 86 2.54 12.99 -43.19
N PRO A 87 2.56 11.75 -43.72
CA PRO A 87 2.01 11.43 -45.04
C PRO A 87 0.47 11.45 -45.08
N SER A 88 -0.08 11.67 -46.27
CA SER A 88 -1.53 11.77 -46.51
C SER A 88 -2.11 10.46 -47.05
N SER A 89 -2.64 9.58 -46.21
CA SER A 89 -3.22 8.29 -46.67
C SER A 89 -4.31 7.68 -45.76
N LEU A 90 -5.20 8.48 -45.19
CA LEU A 90 -6.43 8.01 -44.50
C LEU A 90 -7.62 8.96 -44.74
N PHE A 91 -8.08 9.04 -46.00
CA PHE A 91 -9.36 9.68 -46.37
C PHE A 91 -10.00 8.93 -47.55
N ALA A 92 -10.60 7.76 -47.28
CA ALA A 92 -11.41 7.02 -48.24
C ALA A 92 -12.31 5.97 -47.56
N PHE A 93 -13.49 6.37 -47.06
CA PHE A 93 -14.76 6.00 -47.71
C PHE A 93 -15.94 6.76 -47.10
N GLN A 94 -16.97 7.02 -47.92
CA GLN A 94 -18.10 7.88 -47.59
C GLN A 94 -19.44 7.13 -47.78
N GLN A 95 -20.23 7.06 -46.71
CA GLN A 95 -21.70 7.23 -46.70
C GLN A 95 -22.54 6.45 -47.74
N GLN A 96 -22.87 5.21 -47.42
CA GLN A 96 -24.06 4.48 -47.90
C GLN A 96 -24.60 3.64 -46.73
N GLN A 97 -25.90 3.42 -46.51
CA GLN A 97 -27.10 3.82 -47.26
C GLN A 97 -28.30 3.93 -46.29
N GLN A 98 -29.43 4.53 -46.68
CA GLN A 98 -30.63 4.66 -45.81
C GLN A 98 -31.92 4.32 -46.59
N GLN A 99 -32.94 3.80 -45.88
CA GLN A 99 -34.31 3.41 -46.36
C GLN A 99 -34.34 2.12 -47.22
N LEU A 100 -35.21 1.12 -46.96
CA LEU A 100 -36.69 1.10 -47.05
C LEU A 100 -37.28 0.05 -46.06
N GLN A 101 -38.16 0.43 -45.13
CA GLN A 101 -39.64 0.25 -45.11
C GLN A 101 -40.20 -1.16 -44.77
N GLY A 102 -41.21 -1.23 -43.87
CA GLY A 102 -41.76 -2.50 -43.36
C GLY A 102 -42.96 -2.48 -42.36
N PHE A 103 -43.81 -1.45 -42.36
CA PHE A 103 -45.20 -1.39 -41.81
C PHE A 103 -45.55 -1.74 -40.33
N ASN A 104 -46.31 -0.82 -39.70
CA ASN A 104 -47.51 -0.96 -38.82
C ASN A 104 -47.50 -1.98 -37.64
N THR A 105 -47.90 -1.66 -36.39
CA THR A 105 -48.56 -0.47 -35.79
C THR A 105 -48.10 -0.34 -34.29
N ILE A 106 -48.74 0.24 -33.24
CA ILE A 106 -50.09 0.76 -32.93
C ILE A 106 -50.03 1.94 -31.90
N ASN A 107 -51.16 2.36 -31.31
CA ASN A 107 -51.33 3.57 -30.47
C ASN A 107 -51.12 3.38 -28.94
N PHE A 108 -50.48 4.38 -28.31
CA PHE A 108 -50.84 5.16 -27.08
C PHE A 108 -51.59 4.52 -25.85
N PRO A 109 -51.61 5.17 -24.65
CA PRO A 109 -50.60 6.01 -23.96
C PRO A 109 -50.49 5.70 -22.42
N PHE A 110 -50.08 6.69 -21.61
CA PHE A 110 -50.14 6.81 -20.13
C PHE A 110 -49.05 6.19 -19.24
N SER A 111 -48.79 6.92 -18.14
CA SER A 111 -47.94 6.58 -17.01
C SER A 111 -48.77 6.03 -15.85
N SER A 112 -48.30 4.97 -15.18
CA SER A 112 -48.49 4.77 -13.74
C SER A 112 -47.52 3.74 -13.15
N CYS A 113 -47.32 3.82 -11.85
CA CYS A 113 -46.26 3.16 -11.09
C CYS A 113 -46.30 1.62 -11.12
N SER A 114 -45.11 0.99 -11.10
CA SER A 114 -44.87 -0.26 -10.38
C SER A 114 -43.39 -0.42 -10.04
N SER A 115 -43.06 -0.14 -8.78
CA SER A 115 -41.69 -0.16 -8.26
C SER A 115 -41.16 -1.59 -8.10
N ARG A 116 -40.53 -2.16 -9.14
CA ARG A 116 -39.61 -3.29 -8.96
C ARG A 116 -38.22 -2.78 -8.58
N CYS A 117 -38.08 -2.49 -7.29
CA CYS A 117 -36.79 -2.38 -6.63
C CYS A 117 -36.01 -3.70 -6.76
N TYR A 118 -35.17 -3.80 -7.78
CA TYR A 118 -34.08 -4.77 -7.76
C TYR A 118 -33.23 -4.48 -6.52
N GLY A 119 -33.21 -5.45 -5.60
CA GLY A 119 -32.55 -5.29 -4.30
C GLY A 119 -31.08 -4.95 -4.51
N ARG A 120 -30.69 -3.75 -4.09
CA ARG A 120 -29.29 -3.34 -4.07
C ARG A 120 -28.60 -4.23 -3.03
N THR A 121 -27.92 -5.28 -3.46
CA THR A 121 -27.05 -6.12 -2.63
C THR A 121 -25.84 -5.31 -2.21
N THR A 122 -26.04 -4.38 -1.27
CA THR A 122 -24.98 -3.71 -0.55
C THR A 122 -24.25 -4.79 0.26
N SER A 123 -23.12 -5.25 -0.28
CA SER A 123 -22.14 -6.04 0.46
C SER A 123 -21.91 -5.39 1.83
N PRO A 124 -22.01 -6.14 2.94
CA PRO A 124 -22.00 -5.55 4.28
C PRO A 124 -20.68 -4.81 4.50
N VAL A 125 -20.75 -3.49 4.56
CA VAL A 125 -19.57 -2.63 4.77
C VAL A 125 -18.98 -3.01 6.13
N SER A 126 -17.78 -3.59 6.13
CA SER A 126 -17.17 -4.10 7.35
C SER A 126 -16.97 -2.96 8.35
N HIS A 127 -17.53 -3.11 9.56
CA HIS A 127 -17.56 -2.07 10.59
C HIS A 127 -16.21 -1.91 11.32
N PHE A 128 -15.11 -2.26 10.65
CA PHE A 128 -13.78 -2.25 11.24
C PHE A 128 -13.23 -0.83 11.35
N GLN A 129 -12.64 -0.52 12.50
CA GLN A 129 -12.00 0.77 12.73
C GLN A 129 -10.83 0.96 11.76
N GLU A 130 -10.69 2.17 11.22
CA GLU A 130 -9.52 2.52 10.40
C GLU A 130 -8.24 2.49 11.23
N ILE A 131 -7.22 1.77 10.76
CA ILE A 131 -5.85 1.89 11.29
C ILE A 131 -5.21 3.18 10.76
N LYS A 132 -4.50 3.90 11.64
CA LYS A 132 -3.83 5.16 11.34
C LYS A 132 -2.52 5.22 12.11
N PHE A 133 -1.47 5.74 11.49
CA PHE A 133 -0.23 6.02 12.21
C PHE A 133 -0.45 7.19 13.18
N GLY A 134 -0.16 6.97 14.47
CA GLY A 134 -0.34 7.96 15.54
C GLY A 134 0.95 8.69 15.95
N GLY A 135 2.10 8.29 15.40
CA GLY A 135 3.40 8.86 15.72
C GLY A 135 3.74 10.13 14.93
N ARG A 136 4.98 10.59 15.09
CA ARG A 136 5.55 11.75 14.41
C ARG A 136 5.95 11.39 12.98
N ILE A 137 5.46 12.15 12.00
CA ILE A 137 5.88 12.03 10.59
C ILE A 137 7.04 13.00 10.33
N VAL A 138 8.18 12.47 9.88
CA VAL A 138 9.38 13.25 9.52
C VAL A 138 9.47 13.34 8.00
N TYR A 139 8.92 14.42 7.44
CA TYR A 139 8.95 14.66 6.00
C TYR A 139 10.26 15.37 5.60
N SER A 140 11.05 14.72 4.73
CA SER A 140 12.36 15.21 4.28
C SER A 140 12.35 15.39 2.76
N ARG A 141 12.80 16.56 2.26
CA ARG A 141 12.70 16.92 0.82
C ARG A 141 14.05 17.19 0.17
N THR A 142 15.01 17.70 0.92
CA THR A 142 16.37 17.99 0.46
C THR A 142 17.32 16.85 0.79
N THR A 143 18.41 16.71 0.02
CA THR A 143 19.47 15.72 0.26
C THR A 143 20.02 15.77 1.69
N LYS A 144 20.10 16.97 2.31
CA LYS A 144 20.58 17.15 3.69
C LYS A 144 19.59 16.64 4.74
N GLU A 145 18.29 16.85 4.54
CA GLU A 145 17.25 16.33 5.43
C GLU A 145 17.18 14.81 5.34
N VAL A 146 17.24 14.25 4.12
CA VAL A 146 17.22 12.80 3.90
C VAL A 146 18.47 12.11 4.46
N GLU A 147 19.66 12.70 4.30
CA GLU A 147 20.90 12.15 4.89
C GLU A 147 20.84 12.13 6.44
N LYS A 148 20.23 13.17 7.05
CA LYS A 148 19.99 13.22 8.49
C LYS A 148 18.93 12.21 8.94
N ALA A 149 17.82 12.09 8.22
CA ALA A 149 16.77 11.12 8.50
C ALA A 149 17.29 9.67 8.39
N ALA A 150 18.17 9.40 7.42
CA ALA A 150 18.84 8.12 7.29
C ALA A 150 19.87 7.87 8.40
N GLN A 151 20.57 8.90 8.90
CA GLN A 151 21.41 8.76 10.10
C GLN A 151 20.56 8.40 11.33
N GLU A 152 19.43 9.08 11.56
CA GLU A 152 18.51 8.77 12.66
C GLU A 152 18.00 7.31 12.60
N LEU A 153 17.78 6.77 11.39
CA LEU A 153 17.41 5.37 11.18
C LEU A 153 18.59 4.39 11.35
N LEU A 154 19.81 4.74 10.93
CA LEU A 154 21.01 3.94 11.19
C LEU A 154 21.32 3.85 12.69
N ASP A 155 21.21 4.98 13.41
CA ASP A 155 21.41 5.04 14.86
C ASP A 155 20.37 4.19 15.61
N PHE A 156 19.11 4.15 15.11
CA PHE A 156 18.06 3.26 15.60
C PHE A 156 18.38 1.77 15.35
N VAL A 157 18.84 1.41 14.15
CA VAL A 157 19.28 0.05 13.81
C VAL A 157 20.43 -0.39 14.73
N GLU A 158 21.41 0.48 14.96
CA GLU A 158 22.54 0.26 15.86
C GLU A 158 22.13 0.15 17.35
N ALA A 159 21.05 0.81 17.77
CA ALA A 159 20.48 0.61 19.10
C ALA A 159 19.83 -0.79 19.22
N LYS A 160 19.01 -1.19 18.24
CA LYS A 160 18.32 -2.50 18.25
C LYS A 160 19.27 -3.69 18.27
N LYS A 161 20.41 -3.60 17.57
CA LYS A 161 21.49 -4.60 17.65
C LYS A 161 22.05 -4.75 19.07
N LYS A 162 22.27 -3.64 19.79
CA LYS A 162 22.83 -3.62 21.14
C LYS A 162 21.84 -4.17 22.19
N ASP A 163 20.55 -3.99 21.94
CA ASP A 163 19.47 -4.63 22.71
C ASP A 163 19.37 -6.16 22.43
N GLY A 164 20.16 -6.70 21.49
CA GLY A 164 20.15 -8.12 21.11
C GLY A 164 18.95 -8.55 20.24
N GLY A 165 18.18 -7.60 19.72
CA GLY A 165 16.98 -7.86 18.94
C GLY A 165 17.19 -7.75 17.42
N GLN A 166 16.42 -8.53 16.66
CA GLN A 166 16.33 -8.35 15.21
C GLN A 166 15.72 -6.98 14.90
N CYS A 167 16.39 -6.16 14.09
CA CYS A 167 15.83 -4.88 13.66
C CYS A 167 14.92 -5.09 12.44
N TYR A 168 13.68 -4.61 12.54
CA TYR A 168 12.70 -4.60 11.45
C TYR A 168 12.37 -3.16 11.08
N LEU A 169 12.32 -2.87 9.78
CA LEU A 169 11.96 -1.57 9.23
C LEU A 169 10.80 -1.77 8.24
N GLY A 170 9.62 -1.23 8.56
CA GLY A 170 8.51 -1.20 7.61
C GLY A 170 8.83 -0.23 6.49
N LEU A 171 8.76 -0.68 5.24
CA LEU A 171 9.15 0.07 4.05
C LEU A 171 8.07 -0.02 2.98
N ASP A 172 7.74 1.12 2.38
CA ASP A 172 6.89 1.24 1.19
C ASP A 172 7.48 2.32 0.24
N LEU A 173 7.10 2.28 -1.04
CA LEU A 173 7.59 3.16 -2.11
C LEU A 173 6.44 3.73 -2.94
N GLU A 174 6.49 5.03 -3.25
CA GLU A 174 5.43 5.70 -4.00
C GLU A 174 5.95 6.45 -5.24
N TRP A 175 5.18 6.41 -6.32
CA TRP A 175 5.53 7.02 -7.61
C TRP A 175 4.30 7.41 -8.42
N ARG A 176 4.47 8.38 -9.32
CA ARG A 176 3.38 8.79 -10.21
C ARG A 176 3.03 7.69 -11.22
N PRO A 177 1.77 7.27 -11.34
CA PRO A 177 1.35 6.30 -12.35
C PRO A 177 1.38 6.87 -13.78
N SER A 178 1.53 5.97 -14.76
CA SER A 178 1.37 6.28 -16.18
C SER A 178 0.23 5.47 -16.77
N PHE A 179 -0.85 6.15 -17.17
CA PHE A 179 -2.02 5.54 -17.82
C PHE A 179 -1.89 5.46 -19.36
N ARG A 180 -0.72 5.80 -19.91
CA ARG A 180 -0.48 5.78 -21.36
C ARG A 180 0.25 4.48 -21.74
N ARG A 181 -0.39 3.64 -22.55
CA ARG A 181 0.21 2.41 -23.10
C ARG A 181 1.58 2.73 -23.73
N GLY A 182 2.60 1.94 -23.40
CA GLY A 182 3.98 2.12 -23.85
C GLY A 182 4.80 3.19 -23.11
N VAL A 183 4.20 4.02 -22.25
CA VAL A 183 4.92 5.00 -21.41
C VAL A 183 5.11 4.42 -20.01
N SER A 184 6.37 4.25 -19.60
CA SER A 184 6.70 3.76 -18.25
C SER A 184 6.13 4.68 -17.15
N PRO A 185 5.81 4.16 -15.96
CA PRO A 185 5.52 4.98 -14.77
C PRO A 185 6.66 5.95 -14.44
N GLY A 186 6.38 6.94 -13.59
CA GLY A 186 7.42 7.81 -13.03
C GLY A 186 8.46 7.02 -12.22
N LYS A 187 9.60 7.66 -11.92
CA LYS A 187 10.57 7.09 -10.96
C LYS A 187 9.94 6.96 -9.58
N VAL A 188 10.48 6.09 -8.71
CA VAL A 188 10.23 6.17 -7.26
C VAL A 188 10.41 7.62 -6.82
N ALA A 189 9.34 8.23 -6.34
CA ALA A 189 9.31 9.64 -6.00
C ALA A 189 9.40 9.85 -4.50
N VAL A 190 8.77 8.97 -3.72
CA VAL A 190 8.77 8.97 -2.26
C VAL A 190 9.11 7.57 -1.76
N MET A 191 9.84 7.49 -0.65
CA MET A 191 10.10 6.28 0.12
C MET A 191 9.65 6.54 1.56
N GLN A 192 9.05 5.54 2.22
CA GLN A 192 8.67 5.66 3.63
C GLN A 192 9.33 4.56 4.45
N ILE A 193 9.80 4.91 5.65
CA ILE A 193 10.47 3.98 6.57
C ILE A 193 9.97 4.25 8.00
N CYS A 194 9.35 3.26 8.63
CA CYS A 194 9.02 3.29 10.06
C CYS A 194 9.71 2.14 10.80
N GLY A 195 10.45 2.44 11.87
CA GLY A 195 11.09 1.43 12.74
C GLY A 195 10.31 1.11 14.01
N ASP A 196 9.36 1.96 14.41
CA ASP A 196 8.48 1.75 15.56
C ASP A 196 7.18 2.58 15.44
N ASN A 197 6.37 2.57 16.52
CA ASN A 197 5.09 3.26 16.59
C ASN A 197 5.21 4.78 16.83
N SER A 198 6.42 5.30 17.08
CA SER A 198 6.68 6.68 17.51
C SER A 198 7.10 7.60 16.36
N CYS A 199 7.83 7.08 15.37
CA CYS A 199 8.39 7.88 14.28
C CYS A 199 8.32 7.15 12.93
N CYS A 200 7.91 7.86 11.89
CA CYS A 200 8.03 7.40 10.52
C CYS A 200 8.59 8.49 9.60
N HIS A 201 9.55 8.12 8.76
CA HIS A 201 10.28 9.03 7.89
C HIS A 201 9.71 8.93 6.48
N VAL A 202 9.37 10.07 5.87
CA VAL A 202 8.84 10.16 4.51
C VAL A 202 9.84 10.97 3.68
N LEU A 203 10.51 10.30 2.75
CA LEU A 203 11.71 10.77 2.07
C LEU A 203 11.39 11.07 0.60
N HIS A 204 11.47 12.34 0.18
CA HIS A 204 11.07 12.77 -1.16
C HIS A 204 12.22 12.62 -2.17
N LEU A 205 12.50 11.38 -2.56
CA LEU A 205 13.65 10.98 -3.40
C LEU A 205 13.74 11.73 -4.73
N ILE A 206 12.61 12.12 -5.34
CA ILE A 206 12.62 12.87 -6.61
C ILE A 206 13.31 14.25 -6.51
N HIS A 207 13.36 14.85 -5.32
CA HIS A 207 13.99 16.16 -5.06
C HIS A 207 15.35 16.03 -4.36
N SER A 208 15.56 14.93 -3.62
CA SER A 208 16.73 14.72 -2.75
C SER A 208 17.78 13.76 -3.33
N GLY A 209 17.41 12.89 -4.27
CA GLY A 209 18.18 11.71 -4.65
C GLY A 209 18.17 10.65 -3.56
N ILE A 210 19.10 9.69 -3.65
CA ILE A 210 19.42 8.77 -2.55
C ILE A 210 20.83 9.16 -2.05
N PRO A 211 20.96 9.78 -0.87
CA PRO A 211 22.26 10.13 -0.31
C PRO A 211 22.89 8.93 0.43
N LYS A 212 24.14 9.08 0.88
CA LYS A 212 25.00 7.94 1.22
C LYS A 212 24.49 7.15 2.43
N ASN A 213 23.97 7.81 3.46
CA ASN A 213 23.41 7.14 4.63
C ASN A 213 22.13 6.40 4.27
N LEU A 214 21.31 6.93 3.35
CA LEU A 214 20.11 6.23 2.89
C LEU A 214 20.47 4.98 2.08
N GLN A 215 21.43 5.08 1.16
CA GLN A 215 21.96 3.90 0.47
C GLN A 215 22.51 2.87 1.49
N SER A 216 23.34 3.31 2.44
CA SER A 216 23.92 2.44 3.48
C SER A 216 22.86 1.76 4.35
N LEU A 217 21.73 2.42 4.62
CA LEU A 217 20.60 1.84 5.35
C LEU A 217 19.85 0.78 4.54
N LEU A 218 19.71 0.97 3.23
CA LEU A 218 18.98 0.05 2.34
C LEU A 218 19.82 -1.19 2.01
N GLU A 219 21.12 -1.00 1.83
CA GLU A 219 22.13 -2.03 1.54
C GLU A 219 22.71 -2.67 2.82
N ASP A 220 22.29 -2.23 4.02
CA ASP A 220 22.57 -2.92 5.28
C ASP A 220 21.85 -4.28 5.34
N ASP A 221 22.62 -5.35 5.45
CA ASP A 221 22.09 -6.71 5.52
C ASP A 221 21.47 -7.06 6.89
N THR A 222 21.74 -6.25 7.93
CA THR A 222 21.41 -6.60 9.33
C THR A 222 20.04 -6.10 9.82
N SER A 223 19.46 -5.10 9.14
CA SER A 223 18.07 -4.68 9.33
C SER A 223 17.18 -5.26 8.25
N LEU A 224 16.08 -5.93 8.64
CA LEU A 224 15.13 -6.53 7.71
C LEU A 224 14.07 -5.51 7.28
N LYS A 225 14.01 -5.23 5.98
CA LYS A 225 13.00 -4.35 5.38
C LYS A 225 11.73 -5.16 5.10
N VAL A 226 10.57 -4.71 5.55
CA VAL A 226 9.30 -5.47 5.44
C VAL A 226 8.19 -4.64 4.79
N GLY A 227 7.46 -5.25 3.86
CA GLY A 227 6.41 -4.60 3.07
C GLY A 227 5.60 -5.60 2.26
N ALA A 228 4.47 -5.18 1.68
CA ALA A 228 3.61 -6.05 0.86
C ALA A 228 3.84 -5.76 -0.62
N GLY A 229 4.46 -6.69 -1.34
CA GLY A 229 4.93 -6.48 -2.72
C GLY A 229 6.39 -5.99 -2.82
N ILE A 230 7.11 -5.86 -1.69
CA ILE A 230 8.42 -5.21 -1.54
C ILE A 230 9.51 -5.76 -2.48
N ALA A 231 9.38 -7.00 -2.93
CA ALA A 231 10.25 -7.59 -3.95
C ALA A 231 10.16 -6.90 -5.33
N ASN A 232 9.08 -6.16 -5.60
CA ASN A 232 8.92 -5.33 -6.80
C ASN A 232 9.46 -3.92 -6.58
N ASP A 233 9.31 -3.39 -5.37
CA ASP A 233 9.82 -2.10 -4.95
C ASP A 233 11.34 -2.06 -4.95
N ALA A 234 12.00 -3.11 -4.43
CA ALA A 234 13.45 -3.30 -4.55
C ALA A 234 13.91 -3.30 -6.03
N LYS A 235 13.22 -4.05 -6.91
CA LYS A 235 13.53 -4.08 -8.36
C LYS A 235 13.33 -2.71 -9.02
N LYS A 236 12.31 -1.95 -8.60
CA LYS A 236 12.02 -0.62 -9.13
C LYS A 236 13.03 0.41 -8.65
N LEU A 237 13.42 0.38 -7.37
CA LEU A 237 14.45 1.24 -6.81
C LEU A 237 15.80 1.00 -7.50
N TRP A 238 16.19 -0.27 -7.69
CA TRP A 238 17.38 -0.64 -8.45
C TRP A 238 17.34 -0.10 -9.88
N LYS A 239 16.21 -0.27 -10.60
CA LYS A 239 16.05 0.24 -11.96
C LYS A 239 16.10 1.78 -12.04
N ASP A 240 15.51 2.48 -11.07
CA ASP A 240 15.36 3.93 -11.12
C ASP A 240 16.57 4.69 -10.57
N TYR A 241 17.33 4.11 -9.63
CA TYR A 241 18.42 4.78 -8.91
C TYR A 241 19.72 3.97 -8.78
N ASN A 242 19.77 2.69 -9.19
CA ASN A 242 20.92 1.79 -9.02
C ASN A 242 21.36 1.65 -7.55
N VAL A 243 20.38 1.50 -6.64
CA VAL A 243 20.56 1.22 -5.21
C VAL A 243 19.77 -0.03 -4.86
N SER A 244 20.40 -0.94 -4.12
CA SER A 244 19.75 -2.18 -3.69
C SER A 244 18.97 -2.02 -2.38
N ILE A 245 17.96 -2.86 -2.20
CA ILE A 245 17.46 -3.22 -0.88
C ILE A 245 17.90 -4.68 -0.70
N ASN A 246 18.83 -4.93 0.23
CA ASN A 246 19.46 -6.26 0.33
C ASN A 246 18.57 -7.24 1.12
N THR A 247 18.49 -7.06 2.44
CA THR A 247 17.73 -7.94 3.34
C THR A 247 16.28 -7.45 3.46
N PHE A 248 15.37 -8.05 2.68
CA PHE A 248 13.93 -7.77 2.76
C PHE A 248 13.08 -9.05 2.87
N GLN A 249 11.85 -8.90 3.37
CA GLN A 249 10.85 -9.97 3.43
C GLN A 249 9.47 -9.45 3.03
N ASP A 250 8.80 -10.18 2.14
CA ASP A 250 7.43 -9.86 1.74
C ASP A 250 6.42 -10.38 2.78
N LEU A 251 5.49 -9.50 3.17
CA LEU A 251 4.43 -9.83 4.13
C LEU A 251 3.47 -10.90 3.62
N SER A 252 3.31 -11.04 2.30
CA SER A 252 2.50 -12.08 1.67
C SER A 252 3.08 -13.47 1.88
N ASP A 253 4.39 -13.60 1.62
CA ASP A 253 5.12 -14.85 1.81
C ASP A 253 5.21 -15.20 3.30
N ARG A 254 5.46 -14.20 4.16
CA ARG A 254 5.48 -14.39 5.62
C ARG A 254 4.12 -14.80 6.18
N ALA A 255 3.03 -14.24 5.66
CA ALA A 255 1.68 -14.64 6.03
C ALA A 255 1.37 -16.08 5.62
N ASN A 256 1.71 -16.49 4.39
CA ASN A 256 1.49 -17.87 3.95
C ASN A 256 2.29 -18.89 4.79
N GLN A 257 3.52 -18.55 5.21
CA GLN A 257 4.31 -19.38 6.15
C GLN A 257 3.64 -19.54 7.53
N LYS A 258 3.11 -18.46 8.10
CA LYS A 258 2.61 -18.43 9.49
C LYS A 258 1.16 -18.88 9.65
N LEU A 259 0.33 -18.67 8.64
CA LEU A 259 -1.11 -18.97 8.70
C LEU A 259 -1.42 -20.38 8.20
N GLY A 260 -0.59 -20.92 7.30
CA GLY A 260 -0.86 -22.18 6.60
C GLY A 260 -2.10 -22.13 5.71
N GLY A 261 -2.56 -23.31 5.30
CA GLY A 261 -3.67 -23.47 4.36
C GLY A 261 -3.27 -23.18 2.91
N GLU A 262 -4.22 -22.77 2.08
CA GLU A 262 -3.98 -22.44 0.68
C GLU A 262 -3.13 -21.17 0.52
N HIS A 263 -2.11 -21.24 -0.32
CA HIS A 263 -1.21 -20.13 -0.62
C HIS A 263 -1.95 -18.98 -1.33
N LYS A 264 -1.98 -17.79 -0.72
CA LYS A 264 -2.70 -16.62 -1.24
C LYS A 264 -1.76 -15.48 -1.63
N LYS A 265 -2.21 -14.60 -2.52
CA LYS A 265 -1.57 -13.30 -2.75
C LYS A 265 -2.22 -12.27 -1.84
N TRP A 266 -1.61 -12.05 -0.69
CA TRP A 266 -2.05 -11.05 0.27
C TRP A 266 -1.63 -9.64 -0.14
N GLY A 267 -2.50 -8.66 0.14
CA GLY A 267 -2.18 -7.23 0.08
C GLY A 267 -2.18 -6.63 1.48
N LEU A 268 -1.60 -5.44 1.64
CA LEU A 268 -1.46 -4.80 2.95
C LEU A 268 -2.83 -4.57 3.63
N SER A 269 -3.86 -4.19 2.85
CA SER A 269 -5.22 -4.02 3.37
C SER A 269 -5.85 -5.34 3.83
N SER A 270 -5.73 -6.43 3.05
CA SER A 270 -6.35 -7.71 3.41
C SER A 270 -5.66 -8.42 4.59
N LEU A 271 -4.35 -8.22 4.79
CA LEU A 271 -3.66 -8.60 6.02
C LEU A 271 -4.09 -7.76 7.22
N THR A 272 -4.31 -6.45 7.03
CA THR A 272 -4.82 -5.57 8.11
C THR A 272 -6.20 -6.01 8.57
N GLU A 273 -7.10 -6.30 7.63
CA GLU A 273 -8.46 -6.72 7.96
C GLU A 273 -8.48 -8.09 8.65
N MET A 274 -7.69 -9.05 8.15
CA MET A 274 -7.65 -10.41 8.69
C MET A 274 -6.92 -10.52 10.04
N LEU A 275 -5.71 -9.96 10.19
CA LEU A 275 -4.92 -10.08 11.42
C LEU A 275 -5.35 -9.11 12.52
N LEU A 276 -5.78 -7.90 12.17
CA LEU A 276 -6.00 -6.81 13.14
C LEU A 276 -7.48 -6.45 13.34
N CYS A 277 -8.39 -7.01 12.52
CA CYS A 277 -9.80 -6.58 12.44
C CYS A 277 -9.93 -5.06 12.25
N LYS A 278 -9.07 -4.48 11.40
CA LYS A 278 -9.01 -3.04 11.10
C LYS A 278 -8.99 -2.81 9.59
N LYS A 279 -9.54 -1.68 9.16
CA LYS A 279 -9.48 -1.25 7.76
C LYS A 279 -8.25 -0.39 7.53
N LEU A 280 -7.53 -0.62 6.43
CA LEU A 280 -6.51 0.30 5.92
C LEU A 280 -7.09 1.01 4.68
N PRO A 281 -7.46 2.30 4.76
CA PRO A 281 -8.04 3.00 3.62
C PRO A 281 -7.02 3.16 2.49
N LYS A 282 -7.31 2.56 1.34
CA LYS A 282 -6.49 2.61 0.11
C LYS A 282 -7.16 3.45 -1.01
N PRO A 283 -7.53 4.73 -0.79
CA PRO A 283 -8.31 5.50 -1.75
C PRO A 283 -7.50 5.85 -3.01
N ASN A 284 -8.10 5.68 -4.19
CA ASN A 284 -7.41 5.85 -5.47
C ASN A 284 -6.89 7.28 -5.71
N ILE A 285 -7.53 8.31 -5.16
CA ILE A 285 -7.04 9.69 -5.26
C ILE A 285 -5.65 9.89 -4.59
N LEU A 286 -5.28 9.03 -3.63
CA LEU A 286 -3.95 9.02 -3.01
C LEU A 286 -3.02 8.03 -3.73
N ARG A 287 -3.42 6.74 -3.86
CA ARG A 287 -2.64 5.71 -4.57
C ARG A 287 -2.21 6.11 -5.98
N LEU A 288 -3.12 6.74 -6.72
CA LEU A 288 -2.92 7.16 -8.10
C LEU A 288 -2.62 8.67 -8.20
N GLY A 289 -2.32 9.29 -7.06
CA GLY A 289 -1.99 10.70 -6.94
C GLY A 289 -0.67 11.09 -7.60
N ASN A 290 -0.40 12.39 -7.65
CA ASN A 290 0.88 12.89 -8.13
C ASN A 290 1.90 12.92 -6.98
N TRP A 291 2.73 11.88 -6.87
CA TRP A 291 3.82 11.82 -5.90
C TRP A 291 5.06 12.67 -6.29
N GLU A 292 5.11 13.18 -7.53
CA GLU A 292 6.17 14.08 -8.02
C GLU A 292 5.95 15.57 -7.67
N VAL A 293 4.95 15.90 -6.84
CA VAL A 293 4.69 17.30 -6.43
C VAL A 293 5.85 17.90 -5.63
N ASN A 294 5.99 19.23 -5.69
CA ASN A 294 7.02 19.96 -4.94
C ASN A 294 6.90 19.77 -3.41
N VAL A 295 5.66 19.68 -2.91
CA VAL A 295 5.32 19.46 -1.49
C VAL A 295 4.12 18.50 -1.46
N LEU A 296 4.21 17.42 -0.68
CA LEU A 296 3.12 16.46 -0.48
C LEU A 296 2.00 17.06 0.37
N SER A 297 0.75 16.65 0.14
CA SER A 297 -0.37 17.03 1.00
C SER A 297 -0.28 16.34 2.37
N ASN A 298 -0.95 16.91 3.39
CA ASN A 298 -1.09 16.26 4.70
C ASN A 298 -1.80 14.89 4.63
N GLU A 299 -2.57 14.63 3.57
CA GLU A 299 -3.25 13.35 3.35
C GLU A 299 -2.27 12.34 2.75
N GLN A 300 -1.50 12.73 1.72
CA GLN A 300 -0.39 11.95 1.17
C GLN A 300 0.62 11.56 2.26
N LEU A 301 1.01 12.49 3.13
CA LEU A 301 1.95 12.21 4.23
C LEU A 301 1.39 11.20 5.24
N LYS A 302 0.11 11.33 5.63
CA LYS A 302 -0.55 10.41 6.57
C LYS A 302 -0.76 9.02 5.98
N TYR A 303 -1.13 8.96 4.70
CA TYR A 303 -1.30 7.73 3.94
C TYR A 303 0.02 6.95 3.85
N ALA A 304 1.03 7.61 3.32
CA ALA A 304 2.37 7.04 3.11
C ALA A 304 3.03 6.59 4.44
N ALA A 305 2.85 7.35 5.53
CA ALA A 305 3.32 6.95 6.85
C ALA A 305 2.49 5.81 7.48
N ALA A 306 1.21 5.66 7.13
CA ALA A 306 0.39 4.56 7.60
C ALA A 306 0.79 3.23 6.96
N ASP A 307 1.14 3.22 5.67
CA ASP A 307 1.45 1.97 4.96
C ASP A 307 2.78 1.35 5.40
N ALA A 308 3.85 2.14 5.54
CA ALA A 308 5.10 1.66 6.13
C ALA A 308 4.92 1.26 7.62
N TYR A 309 4.08 1.97 8.38
CA TYR A 309 3.80 1.62 9.79
C TYR A 309 3.05 0.30 9.92
N VAL A 310 2.02 0.10 9.10
CA VAL A 310 1.24 -1.15 9.07
C VAL A 310 2.12 -2.29 8.57
N SER A 311 3.03 -2.05 7.63
CA SER A 311 3.99 -3.06 7.18
C SER A 311 4.92 -3.53 8.30
N PHE A 312 5.48 -2.59 9.09
CA PHE A 312 6.23 -2.91 10.31
C PHE A 312 5.37 -3.69 11.32
N TYR A 313 4.17 -3.21 11.61
CA TYR A 313 3.32 -3.74 12.68
C TYR A 313 2.76 -5.14 12.35
N LEU A 314 2.38 -5.39 11.09
CA LEU A 314 1.94 -6.73 10.64
C LEU A 314 3.09 -7.75 10.70
N ASN A 315 4.33 -7.37 10.41
CA ASN A 315 5.48 -8.25 10.60
C ASN A 315 5.65 -8.66 12.08
N GLN A 316 5.49 -7.73 13.04
CA GLN A 316 5.53 -8.08 14.46
C GLN A 316 4.43 -9.09 14.82
N VAL A 317 3.18 -8.82 14.43
CA VAL A 317 2.03 -9.70 14.68
C VAL A 317 2.19 -11.07 14.01
N LEU A 318 2.81 -11.15 12.83
CA LEU A 318 3.14 -12.41 12.17
C LEU A 318 4.28 -13.17 12.87
N ASN A 319 5.26 -12.49 13.45
CA ASN A 319 6.35 -13.13 14.19
C ASN A 319 5.88 -13.68 15.54
N ASP A 320 4.98 -12.98 16.23
CA ASP A 320 4.30 -13.43 17.45
C ASP A 320 3.28 -14.55 17.20
N TYR A 321 2.86 -14.77 15.95
CA TYR A 321 1.93 -15.84 15.58
C TYR A 321 2.61 -17.21 15.68
N PRO A 322 1.97 -18.24 16.26
CA PRO A 322 2.54 -19.59 16.32
C PRO A 322 2.74 -20.17 14.90
N ASP A 323 3.80 -20.93 14.71
CA ASP A 323 4.03 -21.66 13.45
C ASP A 323 3.00 -22.79 13.26
N PRO A 324 2.61 -23.12 12.01
CA PRO A 324 1.64 -24.16 11.74
C PRO A 324 2.15 -25.55 12.18
N VAL A 325 1.33 -26.26 12.96
CA VAL A 325 1.63 -27.62 13.40
C VAL A 325 1.36 -28.59 12.25
N PHE A 326 2.41 -29.00 11.56
CA PHE A 326 2.38 -30.14 10.65
C PHE A 326 2.35 -31.43 11.47
N ASN A 327 1.32 -32.26 11.29
CA ASN A 327 1.27 -33.60 11.86
C ASN A 327 1.94 -34.56 10.85
N ASP A 328 3.10 -35.14 11.18
CA ASP A 328 3.84 -36.10 10.33
C ASP A 328 3.14 -37.46 10.10
N ALA A 329 1.84 -37.56 10.39
CA ALA A 329 1.03 -38.76 10.37
C ALA A 329 0.60 -39.22 8.94
N THR A 330 1.40 -38.93 7.91
CA THR A 330 1.06 -39.26 6.51
C THR A 330 2.26 -39.79 5.70
N GLN A 331 3.28 -40.34 6.37
CA GLN A 331 4.39 -41.07 5.73
C GLN A 331 4.61 -42.48 6.34
N MET A 332 3.54 -43.27 6.47
CA MET A 332 3.63 -44.70 6.85
C MET A 332 2.69 -45.67 6.10
N GLU A 333 1.96 -45.22 5.06
CA GLU A 333 1.14 -46.09 4.19
C GLU A 333 1.62 -46.05 2.73
N ALA A 334 2.92 -46.34 2.51
CA ALA A 334 3.52 -46.37 1.17
C ALA A 334 4.77 -47.28 1.06
N THR A 335 4.74 -48.46 1.69
CA THR A 335 5.79 -49.50 1.61
C THR A 335 5.18 -50.90 1.60
#